data_AF-A0A1E3GQ22-F1
#
_entry.id   AF-A0A1E3GQ22-F1
#
_cell.length_a   1.000
_cell.length_b   1.000
_cell.length_c   1.000
_cell.angle_alpha   90.00
_cell.angle_beta   90.00
_cell.angle_gamma   90.00
#
_symmetry.space_group_name_H-M   'P 1'
#
loop_
_entity.id
_entity.type
_entity.pdbx_description
1 polymer ?
#
loop_
_entity_poly.entity_id
_entity_poly.type
_entity_poly.pdbx_seq_one_letter_code
_entity_poly.pdbx_strand_id
1 'polypeptide(L)'
;MFDPLCPGGKVIYVGIPLEPIAYDVAKGQIKEARIEHVFRYAHVFPRCVAMLASGAIDVAPLITRTYPFEESVAAFEYAASAPKGEVKIQIEMPG
;
A
#
# COMPACT_ATOMS: atom_id res chain seq x y z
N MET A 1 -8.26 -15.85 5.62
CA MET A 1 -7.52 -14.76 6.32
C MET A 1 -6.73 -15.28 7.51
N PHE A 2 -7.33 -16.01 8.45
CA PHE A 2 -6.66 -16.42 9.69
C PHE A 2 -5.83 -17.71 9.58
N ASP A 3 -5.96 -18.47 8.49
CA ASP A 3 -5.23 -19.73 8.30
C ASP A 3 -3.69 -19.58 8.37
N PRO A 4 -3.05 -18.57 7.74
CA PRO A 4 -1.60 -18.35 7.88
C PRO A 4 -1.20 -17.70 9.22
N LEU A 5 -2.16 -17.31 10.06
CA LEU A 5 -1.88 -16.59 11.31
C LEU A 5 -1.40 -17.57 12.39
N CYS A 6 -0.30 -17.23 13.06
CA CYS A 6 0.08 -17.89 14.31
C CYS A 6 -0.91 -17.53 15.45
N PRO A 7 -1.05 -18.37 16.50
CA PRO A 7 -1.82 -17.99 17.69
C PRO A 7 -1.35 -16.65 18.27
N GLY A 8 -2.28 -15.78 18.68
CA GLY A 8 -2.04 -14.41 19.15
C GLY A 8 -1.61 -13.42 18.07
N GLY A 9 -1.60 -13.83 16.80
CA GLY A 9 -1.15 -13.00 15.68
C GLY A 9 -2.05 -11.79 15.41
N LYS A 10 -1.56 -10.90 14.55
CA LYS A 10 -2.24 -9.65 14.20
C LYS A 10 -2.55 -9.57 12.70
N VAL A 11 -3.78 -9.17 12.38
CA VAL A 11 -4.21 -8.79 11.04
C VAL A 11 -4.37 -7.28 10.97
N ILE A 12 -3.75 -6.64 9.97
CA ILE A 12 -3.88 -5.22 9.69
C ILE A 12 -4.64 -5.02 8.37
N TYR A 13 -5.75 -4.29 8.40
CA TYR A 13 -6.44 -3.85 7.19
C TYR A 13 -5.86 -2.52 6.71
N VAL A 14 -5.25 -2.55 5.51
CA VAL A 14 -4.61 -1.38 4.87
C VAL A 14 -5.43 -0.83 3.69
N GLY A 15 -6.06 -1.71 2.90
CA GLY A 15 -6.90 -1.32 1.77
C GLY A 15 -8.24 -0.75 2.21
N ILE A 16 -8.88 0.00 1.30
CA ILE A 16 -10.24 0.52 1.48
C ILE A 16 -11.16 -0.30 0.56
N PRO A 17 -11.95 -1.22 1.11
CA PRO A 17 -12.89 -1.99 0.29
C PRO A 17 -14.06 -1.11 -0.15
N LEU A 18 -14.59 -1.36 -1.34
CA LEU A 18 -15.77 -0.65 -1.85
C LEU A 18 -17.06 -1.07 -1.13
N GLU A 19 -17.08 -2.28 -0.58
CA GLU A 19 -18.21 -2.87 0.14
C GLU A 19 -17.76 -3.39 1.51
N PRO A 20 -18.66 -3.49 2.50
CA PRO A 20 -18.35 -4.12 3.78
C PRO A 20 -17.82 -5.55 3.60
N ILE A 21 -16.82 -5.91 4.41
CA ILE A 21 -16.25 -7.26 4.40
C ILE A 21 -16.75 -8.07 5.60
N ALA A 22 -17.00 -9.36 5.37
CA ALA A 22 -17.21 -10.33 6.43
C ALA A 22 -15.94 -11.14 6.69
N TYR A 23 -15.75 -11.62 7.92
CA TYR A 23 -14.70 -12.58 8.25
C TYR A 23 -15.18 -13.63 9.24
N ASP A 24 -14.49 -14.77 9.27
CA ASP A 24 -14.80 -15.91 10.14
C ASP A 24 -14.38 -15.62 11.59
N VAL A 25 -15.36 -15.27 12.43
CA VAL A 25 -15.14 -14.94 13.85
C VAL A 25 -14.60 -16.14 14.63
N ALA A 26 -15.07 -17.36 14.36
CA ALA A 26 -14.64 -18.55 15.09
C ALA A 26 -13.17 -18.86 14.82
N LYS A 27 -12.71 -18.74 13.57
CA LYS A 27 -11.27 -18.84 13.24
C LYS A 27 -10.45 -17.73 13.90
N GLY A 28 -10.98 -16.51 13.96
CA GLY A 28 -10.35 -15.41 14.68
C GLY A 28 -10.17 -15.72 16.17
N GLN A 29 -11.20 -16.28 16.81
CA GLN A 29 -11.18 -16.68 18.22
C GLN A 29 -10.18 -17.80 18.50
N ILE A 30 -10.18 -18.87 17.70
CA ILE A 30 -9.22 -20.00 17.85
C ILE A 30 -7.77 -19.51 17.78
N LYS A 31 -7.52 -18.47 16.99
CA LYS A 31 -6.20 -17.85 16.84
C LYS A 31 -5.94 -16.72 17.82
N GLU A 32 -6.90 -16.36 18.67
CA GLU A 32 -6.86 -15.16 19.51
C GLU A 32 -6.38 -13.92 18.71
N ALA A 33 -6.90 -13.78 17.49
CA ALA A 33 -6.39 -12.83 16.52
C ALA A 33 -6.68 -11.38 16.94
N ARG A 34 -5.67 -10.51 16.87
CA ARG A 34 -5.84 -9.06 16.96
C ARG A 34 -6.17 -8.49 15.58
N ILE A 35 -7.17 -7.61 15.54
CA ILE A 35 -7.59 -6.93 14.31
C ILE A 35 -7.37 -5.43 14.51
N GLU A 36 -6.62 -4.82 13.60
CA GLU A 36 -6.35 -3.38 13.60
C GLU A 36 -6.60 -2.78 12.21
N HIS A 37 -6.96 -1.51 12.20
CA HIS A 37 -7.20 -0.73 10.99
C HIS A 37 -6.19 0.41 10.94
N VAL A 38 -5.69 0.72 9.75
CA VAL A 38 -4.77 1.84 9.55
C VAL A 38 -5.29 2.69 8.42
N PHE A 39 -5.49 3.99 8.69
CA PHE A 39 -5.78 4.97 7.65
C PHE A 39 -4.56 5.85 7.45
N ARG A 40 -3.87 5.65 6.31
CA ARG A 40 -2.64 6.36 5.94
C ARG A 40 -1.55 6.17 6.99
N TYR A 41 -1.19 7.24 7.71
CA TYR A 41 -0.05 7.29 8.62
C TYR A 41 -0.15 8.52 9.53
N ALA A 42 0.51 8.46 10.69
CA ALA A 42 0.67 9.58 11.61
C ALA A 42 2.09 9.60 12.18
N HIS A 43 2.72 10.77 12.27
CA HIS A 43 4.03 10.99 12.91
C HIS A 43 5.22 10.13 12.42
N VAL A 44 5.12 9.49 11.24
CA VAL A 44 6.20 8.61 10.71
C VAL A 44 7.00 9.23 9.57
N PHE A 45 6.58 10.36 9.00
CA PHE A 45 7.22 10.95 7.82
C PHE A 45 8.73 11.23 8.04
N PRO A 46 9.18 11.86 9.15
CA PRO A 46 10.61 12.07 9.39
C PRO A 46 11.41 10.77 9.45
N ARG A 47 10.83 9.70 10.03
CA ARG A 47 11.47 8.39 10.08
C ARG A 47 11.63 7.80 8.68
N CYS A 48 10.61 7.89 7.83
CA CYS A 48 10.70 7.39 6.45
C CYS A 48 11.78 8.14 5.65
N VAL A 49 11.87 9.47 5.80
CA VAL A 49 12.93 10.28 5.17
C VAL A 49 14.31 9.85 5.67
N ALA A 50 14.48 9.61 6.97
CA ALA A 50 15.75 9.12 7.51
C ALA A 50 16.13 7.73 6.99
N MET A 51 15.15 6.84 6.78
CA MET A 51 15.39 5.52 6.17
C MET A 51 15.85 5.63 4.72
N LEU A 52 15.29 6.56 3.94
CA LEU A 52 15.73 6.84 2.58
C LEU A 52 17.14 7.45 2.57
N ALA A 53 17.38 8.47 3.39
CA ALA A 53 18.66 9.18 3.44
C ALA A 53 19.82 8.28 3.90
N SER A 54 19.55 7.33 4.80
CA SER A 54 20.54 6.34 5.25
C SER A 54 20.76 5.18 4.28
N GLY A 55 19.94 5.06 3.23
CA GLY A 55 19.97 3.90 2.32
C GLY A 55 19.42 2.61 2.94
N ALA A 56 18.76 2.69 4.09
CA ALA A 56 18.12 1.53 4.73
C ALA A 56 16.98 0.96 3.87
N ILE A 57 16.39 1.79 3.01
CA ILE A 57 15.44 1.37 1.98
C ILE A 57 15.76 2.10 0.66
N ASP A 58 15.61 1.38 -0.45
CA ASP A 58 15.57 1.96 -1.79
C ASP A 58 14.15 1.78 -2.36
N VAL A 59 13.50 2.91 -2.66
CA VAL A 59 12.13 2.93 -3.21
C VAL A 59 12.12 3.33 -4.68
N ALA A 60 13.25 3.71 -5.27
CA ALA A 60 13.32 4.09 -6.67
C ALA A 60 12.80 3.00 -7.62
N PRO A 61 13.06 1.69 -7.40
CA PRO A 61 12.52 0.62 -8.24
C PRO A 61 10.98 0.50 -8.24
N LEU A 62 10.28 1.14 -7.30
CA LEU A 62 8.82 1.16 -7.30
C LEU A 62 8.26 2.02 -8.44
N ILE A 63 9.03 3.01 -8.92
CA ILE A 63 8.67 3.82 -10.08
C ILE A 63 8.90 2.98 -11.33
N THR A 64 7.81 2.45 -11.88
CA THR A 64 7.85 1.58 -13.06
C THR A 64 7.68 2.36 -14.35
N ARG A 65 7.15 3.59 -14.26
CA ARG A 65 6.93 4.47 -15.41
C ARG A 65 6.88 5.94 -14.99
N THR A 66 7.36 6.81 -15.87
CA THR A 66 7.26 8.28 -15.74
C THR A 66 6.62 8.86 -16.98
N TYR A 67 5.67 9.77 -16.79
CA TYR A 67 5.07 10.60 -17.84
C TYR A 67 5.48 12.07 -17.64
N PRO A 68 5.63 12.85 -18.72
CA PRO A 68 5.69 14.31 -18.61
C PRO A 68 4.33 14.86 -18.18
N PHE A 69 4.31 16.05 -17.59
CA PHE A 69 3.09 16.68 -17.07
C PHE A 69 2.01 16.89 -18.14
N GLU A 70 2.40 17.20 -19.38
CA GLU A 70 1.49 17.41 -20.51
C GLU A 70 0.67 16.15 -20.84
N GLU A 71 1.17 14.97 -20.46
CA GLU A 71 0.51 13.67 -20.67
C GLU A 71 -0.22 13.16 -19.42
N SER A 72 -0.46 14.01 -18.42
CA SER A 72 -1.09 13.60 -17.14
C SER A 72 -2.39 12.82 -17.32
N VAL A 73 -3.26 13.23 -18.26
CA VAL A 73 -4.54 12.53 -18.52
C VAL A 73 -4.28 11.11 -19.01
N ALA A 74 -3.39 10.93 -19.97
CA ALA A 74 -3.01 9.62 -20.48
C ALA A 74 -2.36 8.76 -19.39
N ALA A 75 -1.56 9.36 -18.50
CA ALA A 75 -0.98 8.66 -17.35
C ALA A 75 -2.05 8.12 -16.40
N PHE A 76 -3.08 8.91 -16.10
CA PHE A 76 -4.21 8.47 -15.26
C PHE A 76 -5.08 7.42 -15.94
N GLU A 77 -5.40 7.57 -17.23
CA GLU A 77 -6.15 6.56 -18.00
C GLU A 77 -5.41 5.23 -18.05
N TYR A 78 -4.10 5.28 -18.31
CA TYR A 78 -3.26 4.09 -18.29
C TYR A 78 -3.20 3.45 -16.90
N ALA A 79 -3.01 4.23 -15.83
CA ALA A 79 -3.03 3.71 -14.47
C ALA A 79 -4.38 3.07 -14.10
N ALA A 80 -5.50 3.68 -14.51
CA ALA A 80 -6.84 3.18 -14.25
C ALA A 80 -7.14 1.85 -14.97
N SER A 81 -6.47 1.57 -16.09
CA SER A 81 -6.56 0.27 -16.78
C SER A 81 -5.94 -0.90 -16.01
N ALA A 82 -5.28 -0.65 -14.87
CA ALA A 82 -4.58 -1.63 -14.03
C ALA A 82 -3.60 -2.54 -14.82
N PRO A 83 -2.67 -1.96 -15.59
CA PRO A 83 -1.75 -2.70 -16.44
C PRO A 83 -0.84 -3.62 -15.62
N LYS A 84 -0.67 -4.86 -16.09
CA LYS A 84 0.18 -5.84 -15.43
C LYS A 84 1.64 -5.37 -15.42
N GLY A 85 2.28 -5.45 -14.26
CA GLY A 85 3.70 -5.13 -14.08
C GLY A 85 3.98 -3.68 -13.69
N GLU A 86 2.96 -2.82 -13.66
CA GLU A 86 3.10 -1.46 -13.15
C GLU A 86 2.86 -1.41 -11.63
N VAL A 87 3.68 -0.61 -10.93
CA VAL A 87 3.63 -0.45 -9.46
C VAL A 87 3.33 1.00 -9.09
N LYS A 88 4.19 1.93 -9.53
CA LYS A 88 4.00 3.37 -9.37
C LYS A 88 4.29 4.06 -10.70
N ILE A 89 3.28 4.77 -11.18
CA ILE A 89 3.40 5.69 -12.31
C ILE A 89 3.62 7.08 -11.72
N GLN A 90 4.70 7.73 -12.15
CA GLN A 90 5.07 9.08 -11.75
C GLN A 90 4.73 10.06 -12.87
N ILE A 91 4.32 11.26 -12.49
CA ILE A 91 4.21 12.39 -13.41
C ILE A 91 5.31 13.37 -13.02
N GLU A 92 6.17 13.71 -13.97
CA GLU A 92 7.24 14.69 -13.80
C GLU A 92 6.69 16.09 -14.06
N MET A 93 6.89 17.01 -13.11
CA MET A 93 6.46 18.40 -13.24
C MET A 93 7.37 19.15 -14.23
N PRO A 94 6.84 20.15 -14.96
CA PRO A 94 7.69 21.03 -15.76
C PRO A 94 8.70 21.75 -14.86
N GLY A 95 9.92 21.91 -15.37
CA GLY A 95 11.02 22.62 -14.71
C GLY A 95 10.86 24.13 -14.68
#